data_AF-A0A5K1J547-F1
#
_entry.id   AF-A0A5K1J547-F1
#
_cell.length_a   1.000
_cell.length_b   1.000
_cell.length_c   1.000
_cell.angle_alpha   90.00
_cell.angle_beta   90.00
_cell.angle_gamma   90.00
#
_symmetry.space_group_name_H-M   'P 1'
#
loop_
_entity.id
_entity.type
_entity.pdbx_description
1 polymer ?
#
loop_
_entity_poly.entity_id
_entity_poly.type
_entity_poly.pdbx_seq_one_letter_code
_entity_poly.pdbx_strand_id
1 'polypeptide(L)'
;MKSIPRENCIPYMECNSLNQEDKMDDGSLEQIRSKTKATIQSWSETCGLAPEGVTDKFDAAMLNWMNDLTDSLDIWIAKSLDMTDGELILAWTNLGALVECWLRFFYCAYYEDYMKSPKLGKKGKPLEPDDKAMTFDYLIQYSKGILWDSLQDPLYLWVCQIQHYRNAIHAFSYREIGHPSDFILNIGQYLLFVDEVIDRLPPIEDYRQDLLSDCY
;
A
#
# COMPACT_ATOMS: atom_id res chain seq x y z
N MET A 1 27.00 -9.79 24.53
CA MET A 1 25.81 -8.98 24.17
C MET A 1 24.78 -9.95 23.62
N LYS A 2 23.69 -10.21 24.33
CA LYS A 2 22.65 -11.14 23.87
C LYS A 2 21.80 -10.41 22.81
N SER A 3 21.93 -10.83 21.56
CA SER A 3 21.05 -10.39 20.47
C SER A 3 19.66 -10.98 20.70
N ILE A 4 18.66 -10.13 20.70
CA ILE A 4 17.25 -10.52 20.65
C ILE A 4 17.03 -11.11 19.24
N PRO A 5 16.48 -12.32 19.08
CA PRO A 5 16.16 -12.85 17.76
C PRO A 5 15.07 -11.98 17.13
N ARG A 6 15.28 -11.51 15.91
CA ARG A 6 14.17 -11.06 15.06
C ARG A 6 13.40 -12.32 14.70
N GLU A 7 12.19 -12.47 15.23
CA GLU A 7 11.29 -13.54 14.85
C GLU A 7 11.07 -13.44 13.33
N ASN A 8 11.45 -14.53 12.67
CA ASN A 8 11.47 -14.66 11.22
C ASN A 8 10.05 -14.49 10.67
N CYS A 9 9.94 -13.77 9.56
CA CYS A 9 8.77 -13.84 8.69
C CYS A 9 8.49 -15.33 8.37
N ILE A 10 7.21 -15.65 8.42
CA ILE A 10 6.61 -16.98 8.39
C ILE A 10 7.01 -17.74 7.11
N PRO A 11 7.13 -19.09 7.10
CA PRO A 11 7.53 -19.85 5.92
C PRO A 11 6.55 -19.66 4.75
N TYR A 12 7.11 -19.72 3.54
CA TYR A 12 6.39 -19.82 2.26
C TYR A 12 5.10 -20.63 2.38
N MET A 13 3.95 -20.03 2.06
CA MET A 13 2.79 -20.81 1.65
C MET A 13 2.98 -21.16 0.17
N GLU A 14 3.19 -22.43 -0.13
CA GLU A 14 3.07 -22.94 -1.49
C GLU A 14 1.65 -22.62 -1.99
N CYS A 15 1.56 -21.75 -3.00
CA CYS A 15 0.31 -21.45 -3.66
C CYS A 15 -0.13 -22.71 -4.42
N ASN A 16 -1.26 -23.28 -4.01
CA ASN A 16 -1.86 -24.42 -4.70
C ASN A 16 -2.09 -24.07 -6.17
N SER A 17 -1.59 -24.96 -7.03
CA SER A 17 -1.57 -24.85 -8.48
C SER A 17 -2.99 -24.74 -9.03
N LEU A 18 -3.40 -23.54 -9.43
CA LEU A 18 -4.50 -23.37 -10.37
C LEU A 18 -3.90 -23.30 -11.78
N ASN A 19 -4.11 -24.39 -12.51
CA ASN A 19 -3.91 -24.44 -13.95
C ASN A 19 -4.77 -23.37 -14.63
N GLN A 20 -4.14 -22.40 -15.27
CA GLN A 20 -4.69 -21.71 -16.43
C GLN A 20 -3.55 -21.06 -17.21
N GLU A 21 -3.10 -21.76 -18.25
CA GLU A 21 -2.49 -21.15 -19.42
C GLU A 21 -3.58 -20.31 -20.11
N ASP A 22 -3.81 -19.09 -19.61
CA ASP A 22 -4.63 -18.10 -20.29
C ASP A 22 -3.94 -16.73 -20.16
N LYS A 23 -4.04 -15.95 -21.24
CA LYS A 23 -3.33 -14.69 -21.48
C LYS A 23 -3.18 -13.82 -20.23
N MET A 24 -1.94 -13.44 -19.96
CA MET A 24 -1.48 -12.74 -18.77
C MET A 24 -1.90 -11.25 -18.78
N ASP A 25 -3.11 -11.02 -18.28
CA ASP A 25 -3.64 -9.90 -17.49
C ASP A 25 -3.28 -8.43 -17.82
N ASP A 26 -3.51 -8.00 -19.06
CA ASP A 26 -3.63 -6.58 -19.44
C ASP A 26 -4.83 -5.88 -18.72
N GLY A 27 -5.84 -6.67 -18.32
CA GLY A 27 -7.08 -6.16 -17.72
C GLY A 27 -6.95 -5.63 -16.30
N SER A 28 -6.09 -6.22 -15.46
CA SER A 28 -5.92 -5.73 -14.09
C SER A 28 -5.16 -4.41 -14.03
N LEU A 29 -4.13 -4.21 -14.87
CA LEU A 29 -3.39 -2.95 -14.85
C LEU A 29 -4.29 -1.77 -15.21
N GLU A 30 -5.13 -1.89 -16.23
CA GLU A 30 -6.08 -0.85 -16.61
C GLU A 30 -7.11 -0.57 -15.50
N GLN A 31 -7.55 -1.61 -14.78
CA GLN A 31 -8.43 -1.44 -13.63
C GLN A 31 -7.72 -0.72 -12.47
N ILE A 32 -6.48 -1.10 -12.15
CA ILE A 32 -5.65 -0.43 -11.14
C ILE A 32 -5.48 1.04 -11.52
N ARG A 33 -5.08 1.35 -12.76
CA ARG A 33 -4.94 2.72 -13.27
C ARG A 33 -6.23 3.52 -13.10
N SER A 34 -7.35 2.98 -13.55
CA SER A 34 -8.65 3.63 -13.48
C SER A 34 -9.05 3.92 -12.03
N LYS A 35 -8.88 2.95 -11.13
CA LYS A 35 -9.23 3.08 -9.70
C LYS A 35 -8.32 4.07 -8.99
N THR A 36 -7.01 3.95 -9.16
CA THR A 36 -6.02 4.89 -8.60
C THR A 36 -6.34 6.32 -9.02
N LYS A 37 -6.57 6.56 -10.32
CA LYS A 37 -6.87 7.90 -10.83
C LYS A 37 -8.20 8.44 -10.32
N ALA A 38 -9.27 7.63 -10.33
CA ALA A 38 -10.59 8.06 -9.87
C ALA A 38 -10.57 8.40 -8.36
N THR A 39 -9.90 7.57 -7.55
CA THR A 39 -9.77 7.81 -6.11
C THR A 39 -8.94 9.05 -5.85
N ILE A 40 -7.76 9.20 -6.47
CA ILE A 40 -6.93 10.39 -6.32
C ILE A 40 -7.69 11.66 -6.71
N GLN A 41 -8.41 11.64 -7.83
CA GLN A 41 -9.20 12.79 -8.26
C GLN A 41 -10.25 13.17 -7.22
N SER A 42 -11.02 12.19 -6.74
CA SER A 42 -12.06 12.41 -5.73
C SER A 42 -11.48 13.02 -4.44
N TRP A 43 -10.32 12.54 -4.00
CA TRP A 43 -9.67 13.00 -2.78
C TRP A 43 -8.87 14.30 -2.94
N SER A 44 -8.47 14.66 -4.17
CA SER A 44 -7.82 15.95 -4.47
C SER A 44 -8.79 17.14 -4.47
N GLU A 45 -10.10 16.88 -4.47
CA GLU A 45 -11.17 17.88 -4.46
C GLU A 45 -11.84 17.98 -3.06
N THR A 46 -11.14 17.58 -1.99
CA THR A 46 -11.69 17.47 -0.63
C THR A 46 -11.78 18.80 0.13
N CYS A 47 -11.18 19.88 -0.39
CA CYS A 47 -11.24 21.20 0.24
C CYS A 47 -12.69 21.69 0.41
N GLY A 48 -13.09 21.95 1.67
CA GLY A 48 -14.46 22.34 2.03
C GLY A 48 -15.44 21.17 2.13
N LEU A 49 -14.98 19.93 1.92
CA LEU A 49 -15.75 18.71 2.13
C LEU A 49 -15.23 17.94 3.35
N ALA A 50 -13.91 17.80 3.50
CA ALA A 50 -13.26 17.11 4.61
C ALA A 50 -12.74 18.07 5.71
N PRO A 51 -12.46 17.58 6.93
CA PRO A 51 -11.74 18.34 7.95
C PRO A 51 -10.44 18.95 7.42
N GLU A 52 -10.05 20.09 7.98
CA GLU A 52 -8.84 20.82 7.55
C GLU A 52 -7.59 19.93 7.63
N GLY A 53 -7.44 19.15 8.71
CA GLY A 53 -6.33 18.23 8.88
C GLY A 53 -6.27 17.13 7.81
N VAL A 54 -7.40 16.68 7.28
CA VAL A 54 -7.46 15.70 6.18
C VAL A 54 -7.09 16.40 4.86
N THR A 55 -7.66 17.57 4.60
CA THR A 55 -7.41 18.36 3.38
C THR A 55 -5.92 18.68 3.24
N ASP A 56 -5.29 19.18 4.31
CA ASP A 56 -3.86 19.51 4.35
C ASP A 56 -2.98 18.32 3.97
N LYS A 57 -3.38 17.10 4.34
CA LYS A 57 -2.62 15.88 4.01
C LYS A 57 -2.66 15.55 2.53
N PHE A 58 -3.82 15.69 1.90
CA PHE A 58 -3.96 15.41 0.46
C PHE A 58 -3.37 16.53 -0.40
N ASP A 59 -3.42 17.78 0.04
CA ASP A 59 -2.75 18.91 -0.63
C ASP A 59 -1.21 18.78 -0.61
N ALA A 60 -0.65 18.26 0.49
CA ALA A 60 0.79 18.02 0.61
C ALA A 60 1.25 16.72 -0.08
N ALA A 61 0.33 15.76 -0.29
CA ALA A 61 0.65 14.47 -0.86
C ALA A 61 0.99 14.57 -2.36
N MET A 62 2.05 13.87 -2.78
CA MET A 62 2.41 13.75 -4.20
C MET A 62 1.56 12.70 -4.90
N LEU A 63 0.23 12.89 -4.93
CA LEU A 63 -0.70 11.93 -5.53
C LEU A 63 -0.42 11.68 -7.02
N ASN A 64 0.10 12.68 -7.74
CA ASN A 64 0.53 12.50 -9.13
C ASN A 64 1.64 11.45 -9.28
N TRP A 65 2.57 11.35 -8.32
CA TRP A 65 3.61 10.31 -8.36
C TRP A 65 3.03 8.91 -8.15
N MET A 66 1.92 8.79 -7.43
CA MET A 66 1.23 7.52 -7.28
C MET A 66 0.61 7.06 -8.61
N ASN A 67 0.11 7.98 -9.43
CA ASN A 67 -0.30 7.68 -10.81
C ASN A 67 0.91 7.26 -11.66
N ASP A 68 2.01 8.02 -11.63
CA ASP A 68 3.21 7.72 -12.42
C ASP A 68 3.85 6.36 -12.05
N LEU A 69 3.88 6.02 -10.76
CA LEU A 69 4.37 4.72 -10.27
C LEU A 69 3.44 3.57 -10.69
N THR A 70 2.13 3.81 -10.67
CA THR A 70 1.14 2.86 -11.18
C THR A 70 1.35 2.61 -12.66
N ASP A 71 1.51 3.67 -13.47
CA ASP A 71 1.78 3.56 -14.89
C ASP A 71 3.09 2.83 -15.18
N SER A 72 4.10 3.02 -14.33
CA SER A 72 5.40 2.34 -14.43
C SER A 72 5.31 0.82 -14.21
N LEU A 73 4.20 0.27 -13.68
CA LEU A 73 4.01 -1.18 -13.60
C LEU A 73 3.97 -1.83 -14.99
N ASP A 74 3.53 -1.10 -16.02
CA ASP A 74 3.48 -1.55 -17.41
C ASP A 74 4.85 -1.96 -17.94
N ILE A 75 5.92 -1.29 -17.50
CA ILE A 75 7.30 -1.62 -17.87
C ILE A 75 7.62 -3.06 -17.45
N TRP A 76 7.22 -3.44 -16.23
CA TRP A 76 7.49 -4.75 -15.66
C TRP A 76 6.56 -5.81 -16.24
N ILE A 77 5.28 -5.48 -16.45
CA ILE A 77 4.30 -6.38 -17.08
C ILE A 77 4.71 -6.70 -18.52
N ALA A 78 5.12 -5.71 -19.30
CA ALA A 78 5.59 -5.89 -20.67
C ALA A 78 6.86 -6.76 -20.76
N LYS A 79 7.73 -6.69 -19.75
CA LYS A 79 8.90 -7.57 -19.63
C LYS A 79 8.54 -8.99 -19.22
N SER A 80 7.47 -9.16 -18.45
CA SER A 80 6.94 -10.47 -18.07
C SER A 80 8.05 -11.40 -17.52
N LEU A 81 8.21 -12.59 -18.08
CA LEU A 81 9.17 -13.61 -17.63
C LEU A 81 10.63 -13.27 -17.98
N ASP A 82 10.88 -12.26 -18.81
CA ASP A 82 12.22 -11.89 -19.30
C ASP A 82 12.94 -10.87 -18.39
N MET A 83 12.44 -10.62 -17.18
CA MET A 83 13.10 -9.74 -16.21
C MET A 83 14.38 -10.37 -15.67
N THR A 84 15.47 -9.59 -15.70
CA THR A 84 16.68 -9.89 -14.92
C THR A 84 16.42 -9.72 -13.42
N ASP A 85 17.28 -10.30 -12.56
CA ASP A 85 17.18 -10.13 -11.10
C ASP A 85 17.11 -8.65 -10.67
N GLY A 86 17.91 -7.79 -11.33
CA GLY A 86 17.92 -6.35 -11.06
C GLY A 86 16.59 -5.68 -11.43
N GLU A 87 15.99 -6.08 -12.56
CA GLU A 87 14.68 -5.57 -12.98
C GLU A 87 13.56 -6.10 -12.07
N LEU A 88 13.62 -7.36 -11.67
CA LEU A 88 12.66 -7.95 -10.72
C LEU A 88 12.71 -7.25 -9.36
N ILE A 89 13.90 -6.93 -8.85
CA ILE A 89 14.07 -6.12 -7.64
C ILE A 89 13.42 -4.75 -7.78
N LEU A 90 13.58 -4.09 -8.93
CA LEU A 90 12.97 -2.78 -9.19
C LEU A 90 11.45 -2.89 -9.35
N ALA A 91 10.96 -3.95 -9.98
CA ALA A 91 9.53 -4.25 -10.09
C ALA A 91 8.88 -4.42 -8.71
N TRP A 92 9.49 -5.24 -7.84
CA TRP A 92 9.05 -5.39 -6.45
C TRP A 92 9.15 -4.11 -5.64
N THR A 93 10.18 -3.30 -5.90
CA THR A 93 10.32 -1.98 -5.26
C THR A 93 9.19 -1.04 -5.67
N ASN A 94 8.83 -1.02 -6.95
CA ASN A 94 7.71 -0.22 -7.45
C ASN A 94 6.40 -0.66 -6.81
N LEU A 95 6.08 -1.96 -6.87
CA LEU A 95 4.87 -2.51 -6.27
C LEU A 95 4.80 -2.28 -4.75
N GLY A 96 5.91 -2.52 -4.04
CA GLY A 96 5.97 -2.29 -2.60
C GLY A 96 5.84 -0.81 -2.21
N ALA A 97 6.33 0.11 -3.04
CA ALA A 97 6.10 1.55 -2.84
C ALA A 97 4.62 1.90 -3.00
N LEU A 98 3.95 1.34 -4.02
CA LEU A 98 2.52 1.55 -4.24
C LEU A 98 1.65 1.01 -3.10
N VAL A 99 1.95 -0.19 -2.57
CA VAL A 99 1.25 -0.74 -1.41
C VAL A 99 1.45 0.15 -0.18
N GLU A 100 2.68 0.62 0.08
CA GLU A 100 2.94 1.57 1.16
C GLU A 100 2.19 2.90 0.96
N CYS A 101 2.13 3.42 -0.28
CA CYS A 101 1.39 4.64 -0.62
C CYS A 101 -0.10 4.49 -0.31
N TRP A 102 -0.75 3.38 -0.67
CA TRP A 102 -2.16 3.14 -0.36
C TRP A 102 -2.44 3.04 1.14
N LEU A 103 -1.56 2.41 1.93
CA LEU A 103 -1.71 2.40 3.39
C LEU A 103 -1.59 3.81 3.97
N ARG A 104 -0.66 4.63 3.49
CA ARG A 104 -0.54 6.04 3.92
C ARG A 104 -1.77 6.83 3.53
N PHE A 105 -2.25 6.67 2.29
CA PHE A 105 -3.46 7.29 1.79
C PHE A 105 -4.63 7.00 2.71
N PHE A 106 -4.84 5.73 3.07
CA PHE A 106 -5.89 5.31 3.99
C PHE A 106 -5.82 6.05 5.33
N TYR A 107 -4.63 6.17 5.94
CA TYR A 107 -4.49 6.88 7.21
C TYR A 107 -4.52 8.41 7.08
N CYS A 108 -4.25 8.98 5.91
CA CYS A 108 -4.51 10.39 5.63
C CYS A 108 -6.02 10.66 5.52
N ALA A 109 -6.77 9.77 4.89
CA ALA A 109 -8.24 9.85 4.88
C ALA A 109 -8.79 9.80 6.31
N TYR A 110 -8.33 8.84 7.12
CA TYR A 110 -8.69 8.73 8.53
C TYR A 110 -7.82 9.59 9.47
N TYR A 111 -7.28 10.73 9.02
CA TYR A 111 -6.29 11.49 9.79
C TYR A 111 -6.78 11.87 11.19
N GLU A 112 -7.99 12.39 11.32
CA GLU A 112 -8.55 12.79 12.62
C GLU A 112 -8.66 11.60 13.59
N ASP A 113 -9.10 10.44 13.11
CA ASP A 113 -9.19 9.23 13.93
C ASP A 113 -7.81 8.67 14.28
N TYR A 114 -6.89 8.65 13.32
CA TYR A 114 -5.51 8.25 13.52
C TYR A 114 -4.84 9.09 14.63
N MET A 115 -5.08 10.40 14.64
CA MET A 115 -4.51 11.33 15.62
C MET A 115 -5.07 11.19 17.04
N LYS A 116 -6.15 10.43 17.25
CA LYS A 116 -6.63 10.05 18.60
C LYS A 116 -5.70 9.03 19.26
N SER A 117 -4.98 8.21 18.49
CA SER A 117 -4.01 7.25 19.01
C SER A 117 -2.85 7.02 18.03
N PRO A 118 -2.01 8.05 17.79
CA PRO A 118 -0.93 7.97 16.82
C PRO A 118 0.28 7.25 17.43
N LYS A 119 1.19 6.78 16.58
CA LYS A 119 2.54 6.47 17.07
C LYS A 119 3.18 7.72 17.62
N LEU A 120 3.98 7.57 18.67
CA LEU A 120 4.92 8.60 19.04
C LEU A 120 6.27 8.33 18.37
N GLY A 121 6.75 9.32 17.63
CA GLY A 121 8.10 9.36 17.08
C GLY A 121 9.14 9.79 18.11
N LYS A 122 10.31 10.21 17.62
CA LYS A 122 11.38 10.71 18.47
C LYS A 122 10.89 11.95 19.24
N LYS A 123 11.26 12.04 20.52
CA LYS A 123 10.87 13.13 21.44
C LYS A 123 9.36 13.19 21.76
N GLY A 124 8.63 12.10 21.58
CA GLY A 124 7.23 12.00 21.99
C GLY A 124 6.25 12.78 21.11
N LYS A 125 6.67 13.22 19.92
CA LYS A 125 5.77 13.85 18.96
C LYS A 125 4.95 12.79 18.23
N PRO A 126 3.65 13.02 17.95
CA PRO A 126 2.89 12.18 17.03
C PRO A 126 3.64 12.02 15.71
N LEU A 127 3.70 10.80 15.21
CA LEU A 127 4.23 10.49 13.90
C LEU A 127 3.08 10.58 12.89
N GLU A 128 3.18 11.49 11.94
CA GLU A 128 2.13 11.71 10.96
C GLU A 128 2.17 10.64 9.84
N PRO A 129 1.02 10.28 9.22
CA PRO A 129 0.97 9.25 8.18
C PRO A 129 1.88 9.52 6.97
N ASP A 130 2.13 10.78 6.66
CA ASP A 130 2.98 11.30 5.59
C ASP A 130 4.42 11.58 6.04
N ASP A 131 4.77 11.39 7.31
CA ASP A 131 6.14 11.60 7.81
C ASP A 131 7.09 10.55 7.19
N LYS A 132 8.31 10.97 6.85
CA LYS A 132 9.39 10.09 6.38
C LYS A 132 9.78 8.99 7.37
N ALA A 133 9.64 9.24 8.67
CA ALA A 133 9.91 8.27 9.72
C ALA A 133 8.78 7.24 9.89
N MET A 134 7.63 7.44 9.26
CA MET A 134 6.62 6.40 9.10
C MET A 134 7.20 5.28 8.25
N THR A 135 7.22 4.06 8.77
CA THR A 135 7.79 2.90 8.07
C THR A 135 6.68 2.00 7.56
N PHE A 136 6.94 1.31 6.46
CA PHE A 136 6.01 0.30 5.94
C PHE A 136 5.64 -0.74 7.00
N ASP A 137 6.62 -1.24 7.77
CA ASP A 137 6.38 -2.21 8.85
C ASP A 137 5.42 -1.66 9.91
N TYR A 138 5.55 -0.38 10.27
CA TYR A 138 4.62 0.19 11.24
C TYR A 138 3.20 0.28 10.69
N LEU A 139 3.03 0.73 9.45
CA LEU A 139 1.71 0.80 8.80
C LEU A 139 1.05 -0.58 8.82
N ILE A 140 1.81 -1.63 8.51
CA ILE A 140 1.35 -3.02 8.61
C ILE A 140 0.94 -3.37 10.04
N GLN A 141 1.80 -3.15 11.04
CA GLN A 141 1.47 -3.53 12.41
C GLN A 141 0.28 -2.73 12.97
N TYR A 142 0.16 -1.45 12.62
CA TYR A 142 -0.93 -0.58 13.05
C TYR A 142 -2.28 -0.96 12.41
N SER A 143 -2.24 -1.53 11.20
CA SER A 143 -3.43 -2.00 10.48
C SER A 143 -4.11 -3.22 11.10
N LYS A 144 -3.51 -3.86 12.11
CA LYS A 144 -4.11 -5.01 12.80
C LYS A 144 -5.35 -4.58 13.59
N GLY A 145 -6.48 -5.21 13.29
CA GLY A 145 -7.81 -4.85 13.81
C GLY A 145 -8.46 -3.67 13.08
N ILE A 146 -7.84 -3.16 12.01
CA ILE A 146 -8.35 -2.08 11.16
C ILE A 146 -8.58 -2.60 9.74
N LEU A 147 -7.52 -3.08 9.08
CA LEU A 147 -7.57 -3.64 7.73
C LEU A 147 -7.54 -5.17 7.71
N TRP A 148 -7.03 -5.79 8.78
CA TRP A 148 -6.97 -7.26 8.91
C TRP A 148 -7.13 -7.71 10.35
N ASP A 149 -7.79 -8.85 10.55
CA ASP A 149 -8.19 -9.31 11.88
C ASP A 149 -7.04 -9.99 12.65
N SER A 150 -6.12 -10.64 11.94
CA SER A 150 -5.09 -11.47 12.54
C SER A 150 -3.81 -11.50 11.72
N LEU A 151 -2.75 -12.08 12.30
CA LEU A 151 -1.48 -12.30 11.58
C LEU A 151 -1.53 -13.51 10.63
N GLN A 152 -2.70 -14.14 10.51
CA GLN A 152 -2.99 -15.24 9.59
C GLN A 152 -3.93 -14.78 8.46
N ASP A 153 -4.35 -13.51 8.51
CA ASP A 153 -5.18 -12.91 7.47
C ASP A 153 -4.44 -12.94 6.12
N PRO A 154 -5.06 -13.43 5.03
CA PRO A 154 -4.42 -13.51 3.71
C PRO A 154 -3.88 -12.16 3.23
N LEU A 155 -4.60 -11.06 3.47
CA LEU A 155 -4.17 -9.72 3.08
C LEU A 155 -2.93 -9.29 3.85
N TYR A 156 -2.90 -9.54 5.18
CA TYR A 156 -1.73 -9.30 6.00
C TYR A 156 -0.50 -10.08 5.52
N LEU A 157 -0.67 -11.38 5.24
CA LEU A 157 0.41 -12.24 4.78
C LEU A 157 0.95 -11.78 3.43
N TRP A 158 0.06 -11.40 2.51
CA TRP A 158 0.41 -10.85 1.21
C TRP A 158 1.19 -9.53 1.33
N VAL A 159 0.71 -8.57 2.12
CA VAL A 159 1.43 -7.29 2.32
C VAL A 159 2.80 -7.52 2.96
N CYS A 160 2.92 -8.46 3.91
CA CYS A 160 4.21 -8.85 4.48
C CYS A 160 5.17 -9.43 3.43
N GLN A 161 4.66 -10.24 2.50
CA GLN A 161 5.43 -10.79 1.39
C GLN A 161 5.91 -9.68 0.45
N ILE A 162 5.05 -8.74 0.07
CA ILE A 162 5.44 -7.59 -0.75
C ILE A 162 6.52 -6.75 -0.06
N GLN A 163 6.38 -6.51 1.24
CA GLN A 163 7.42 -5.82 2.01
C GLN A 163 8.75 -6.60 1.99
N HIS A 164 8.71 -7.93 2.10
CA HIS A 164 9.90 -8.77 2.04
C HIS A 164 10.65 -8.57 0.72
N TYR A 165 9.96 -8.71 -0.41
CA TYR A 165 10.55 -8.57 -1.73
C TYR A 165 11.06 -7.15 -2.00
N ARG A 166 10.28 -6.11 -1.66
CA ARG A 166 10.70 -4.70 -1.78
C ARG A 166 12.04 -4.44 -1.06
N ASN A 167 12.22 -5.02 0.12
CA ASN A 167 13.44 -4.83 0.91
C ASN A 167 14.68 -5.54 0.34
N ALA A 168 14.54 -6.36 -0.71
CA ALA A 168 15.65 -7.02 -1.40
C ALA A 168 16.53 -6.05 -2.21
N ILE A 169 16.07 -4.80 -2.42
CA ILE A 169 16.87 -3.73 -3.02
C ILE A 169 18.22 -3.49 -2.31
N HIS A 170 18.35 -3.90 -1.05
CA HIS A 170 19.58 -3.80 -0.27
C HIS A 170 20.57 -4.93 -0.61
N ALA A 171 21.30 -4.78 -1.73
CA ALA A 171 22.22 -5.78 -2.29
C ALA A 171 23.30 -6.36 -1.35
N PHE A 172 23.64 -5.67 -0.25
CA PHE A 172 24.59 -6.17 0.77
C PHE A 172 23.99 -7.20 1.75
N SER A 173 22.71 -7.52 1.62
CA SER A 173 22.03 -8.53 2.42
C SER A 173 21.17 -9.37 1.52
N TYR A 174 21.55 -10.64 1.34
CA TYR A 174 20.76 -11.57 0.53
C TYR A 174 19.31 -11.63 1.03
N ARG A 175 18.38 -11.56 0.09
CA ARG A 175 16.97 -11.82 0.28
C ARG A 175 16.47 -12.57 -0.94
N GLU A 176 15.51 -13.46 -0.72
CA GLU A 176 14.83 -14.12 -1.82
C GLU A 176 13.94 -13.12 -2.56
N ILE A 177 14.01 -13.12 -3.88
CA ILE A 177 13.26 -12.17 -4.75
C ILE A 177 12.17 -12.86 -5.58
N GLY A 178 11.97 -14.15 -5.38
CA GLY A 178 11.06 -14.97 -6.18
C GLY A 178 11.46 -15.05 -7.64
N HIS A 179 10.51 -15.43 -8.49
CA HIS A 179 10.62 -15.51 -9.93
C HIS A 179 9.78 -14.41 -10.60
N PRO A 180 10.12 -13.96 -11.83
CA PRO A 180 9.28 -13.03 -12.59
C PRO A 180 7.80 -13.42 -12.68
N SER A 181 7.48 -14.71 -12.76
CA SER A 181 6.10 -15.21 -12.74
C SER A 181 5.36 -14.86 -11.45
N ASP A 182 6.06 -14.89 -10.30
CA ASP A 182 5.47 -14.54 -9.01
C ASP A 182 5.08 -13.07 -9.01
N PHE A 183 5.93 -12.19 -9.57
CA PHE A 183 5.62 -10.77 -9.70
C PHE A 183 4.35 -10.55 -10.52
N ILE A 184 4.23 -11.21 -11.67
CA ILE A 184 3.05 -11.03 -12.53
C ILE A 184 1.77 -11.52 -11.84
N LEU A 185 1.81 -12.67 -11.16
CA LEU A 185 0.67 -13.15 -10.37
C LEU A 185 0.26 -12.16 -9.27
N ASN A 186 1.23 -11.46 -8.69
CA ASN A 186 0.99 -10.48 -7.63
C ASN A 186 0.37 -9.17 -8.13
N ILE A 187 0.34 -8.89 -9.44
CA ILE A 187 -0.41 -7.75 -9.98
C ILE A 187 -1.92 -7.92 -9.76
N GLY A 188 -2.45 -9.12 -10.01
CA GLY A 188 -3.86 -9.41 -9.74
C GLY A 188 -4.21 -9.31 -8.25
N GLN A 189 -3.31 -9.78 -7.37
CA GLN A 189 -3.48 -9.63 -5.92
C GLN A 189 -3.39 -8.16 -5.48
N TYR A 190 -2.57 -7.37 -6.15
CA TYR A 190 -2.50 -5.93 -5.89
C TYR A 190 -3.80 -5.22 -6.26
N LEU A 191 -4.46 -5.57 -7.37
CA LEU A 191 -5.79 -5.05 -7.68
C LEU A 191 -6.79 -5.34 -6.56
N LEU A 192 -6.81 -6.58 -6.03
CA LEU A 192 -7.66 -6.93 -4.90
C LEU A 192 -7.34 -6.10 -3.66
N PHE A 193 -6.05 -5.89 -3.35
CA PHE A 193 -5.64 -5.01 -2.25
C PHE A 193 -6.12 -3.57 -2.46
N VAL A 194 -6.02 -3.02 -3.68
CA VAL A 194 -6.51 -1.67 -3.99
C VAL A 194 -8.01 -1.57 -3.76
N ASP A 195 -8.78 -2.59 -4.17
CA ASP A 195 -10.22 -2.66 -3.93
C ASP A 195 -10.54 -2.70 -2.43
N GLU A 196 -9.87 -3.55 -1.67
CA GLU A 196 -10.06 -3.65 -0.22
C GLU A 196 -9.76 -2.34 0.51
N VAL A 197 -8.73 -1.60 0.07
CA VAL A 197 -8.42 -0.28 0.65
C VAL A 197 -9.49 0.75 0.27
N ILE A 198 -9.87 0.84 -1.00
CA ILE A 198 -10.87 1.81 -1.50
C ILE A 198 -12.23 1.57 -0.85
N ASP A 199 -12.67 0.32 -0.75
CA ASP A 199 -13.98 -0.04 -0.18
C ASP A 199 -14.09 0.31 1.32
N ARG A 200 -12.95 0.50 2.00
CA ARG A 200 -12.88 0.93 3.39
C ARG A 200 -12.58 2.41 3.56
N LEU A 201 -12.40 3.19 2.48
CA LEU A 201 -12.29 4.63 2.61
C LEU A 201 -13.65 5.20 3.05
N PRO A 202 -13.66 6.26 3.86
CA PRO A 202 -14.92 6.88 4.22
C PRO A 202 -15.49 7.57 2.97
N PRO A 203 -16.82 7.58 2.78
CA PRO A 203 -17.44 8.39 1.75
C PRO A 203 -17.02 9.85 1.92
N ILE A 204 -16.59 10.51 0.84
CA ILE A 204 -16.22 11.93 0.91
C ILE A 204 -17.44 12.78 1.33
N GLU A 205 -18.64 12.31 0.98
CA GLU A 205 -19.93 12.85 1.39
C GLU A 205 -20.17 12.81 2.91
N ASP A 206 -19.59 11.85 3.63
CA ASP A 206 -19.83 11.72 5.08
C ASP A 206 -19.21 12.89 5.83
N TYR A 207 -18.06 13.40 5.38
CA TYR A 207 -17.49 14.63 5.95
C TYR A 207 -18.36 15.87 5.69
N ARG A 208 -19.18 15.84 4.64
CA ARG A 208 -20.10 16.94 4.29
C ARG A 208 -21.21 17.10 5.33
N GLN A 209 -21.55 16.04 6.09
CA GLN A 209 -22.56 16.09 7.15
C GLN A 209 -22.01 16.68 8.46
N ASP A 210 -20.75 16.38 8.81
CA ASP A 210 -20.14 16.84 10.05
C ASP A 210 -19.95 18.37 10.09
N LEU A 211 -19.60 18.98 8.95
CA LEU A 211 -19.50 20.45 8.81
C LEU A 211 -20.84 21.18 9.00
N LEU A 212 -21.97 20.51 8.75
CA LEU A 212 -23.30 21.07 8.95
C LEU A 212 -23.81 20.85 10.39
N SER A 213 -23.33 19.83 11.11
CA SER A 213 -23.68 19.60 12.51
C SER A 213 -22.93 20.51 13.49
N ASP A 214 -21.72 20.98 13.14
CA ASP A 214 -20.97 21.94 13.97
C ASP A 214 -21.52 23.38 13.89
N CYS A 215 -22.53 23.61 13.06
CA CYS A 215 -23.23 24.89 12.92
C CYS A 215 -24.50 25.02 13.78
N TYR A 216 -24.76 24.10 14.72
CA TYR A 216 -25.93 24.11 15.61
C TYR A 216 -25.61 24.02 17.10
#